data_AF-T0ZRH5-F1
#
_entry.id   AF-T0ZRH5-F1
#
_cell.length_a   1.000
_cell.length_b   1.000
_cell.length_c   1.000
_cell.angle_alpha   90.00
_cell.angle_beta   90.00
_cell.angle_gamma   90.00
#
_symmetry.space_group_name_H-M   'P 1'
#
loop_
_entity.id
_entity.type
_entity.pdbx_description
1 polymer ?
#
loop_
_entity_poly.entity_id
_entity_poly.type
_entity_poly.pdbx_seq_one_letter_code
_entity_poly.pdbx_strand_id
1 'polypeptide(L)'
;WLGTGDAPLGEADVWTDFSQRYRQQLDEVLTIQVPHHGAAPKGGPAFFHSGLLPTPGLNAVVSAGATNAYGHPAASVRHTINMAGGLLHLVNELKQPGFEERIEFWF
;
A
#
# COMPACT_ATOMS: atom_id res chain seq x y z
N TRP A 1 10.94 -2.03 -2.98
CA TRP A 1 9.56 -2.50 -3.20
C TRP A 1 9.10 -3.32 -2.02
N LEU A 2 7.84 -3.18 -1.63
CA LEU A 2 7.20 -4.03 -0.63
C LEU A 2 5.85 -4.55 -1.15
N GLY A 3 5.80 -5.84 -1.45
CA GLY A 3 4.55 -6.55 -1.76
C GLY A 3 3.87 -7.01 -0.48
N THR A 4 2.77 -6.37 -0.10
CA THR A 4 2.11 -6.62 1.20
C THR A 4 1.02 -7.70 1.12
N GLY A 5 0.53 -8.01 -0.08
CA GLY A 5 -0.60 -8.94 -0.25
C GLY A 5 -1.81 -8.52 0.58
N ASP A 6 -2.35 -9.47 1.35
CA ASP A 6 -3.50 -9.26 2.25
C ASP A 6 -3.07 -9.32 3.71
N ALA A 7 -1.84 -8.93 4.04
CA ALA A 7 -1.40 -8.88 5.42
C ALA A 7 -2.21 -7.83 6.22
N PRO A 8 -2.76 -8.18 7.40
CA PRO A 8 -3.56 -7.27 8.22
C PRO A 8 -2.68 -6.28 8.99
N LEU A 9 -1.90 -5.48 8.27
CA LEU A 9 -0.85 -4.62 8.83
C LEU A 9 -1.40 -3.44 9.64
N GLY A 10 -2.70 -3.16 9.55
CA GLY A 10 -3.38 -2.18 10.41
C GLY A 10 -3.65 -2.69 11.83
N GLU A 11 -3.54 -4.00 12.06
CA GLU A 11 -3.63 -4.58 13.41
C GLU A 11 -2.36 -4.28 14.22
N ALA A 12 -2.53 -3.80 15.45
CA ALA A 12 -1.42 -3.25 16.24
C ALA A 12 -0.30 -4.28 16.52
N ASP A 13 -0.66 -5.51 16.87
CA ASP A 13 0.31 -6.57 17.18
C ASP A 13 1.05 -7.01 15.91
N VAL A 14 0.32 -7.16 14.80
CA VAL A 14 0.89 -7.52 13.49
C VAL A 14 1.83 -6.44 12.99
N TRP A 15 1.44 -5.17 13.12
CA TRP A 15 2.29 -4.02 12.79
C TRP A 15 3.56 -4.00 13.63
N THR A 16 3.44 -4.25 14.93
CA THR A 16 4.57 -4.23 15.85
C THR A 16 5.61 -5.26 15.44
N ASP A 17 5.20 -6.51 15.22
CA ASP A 17 6.10 -7.58 14.78
C ASP A 17 6.73 -7.28 13.41
N PHE A 18 5.91 -6.82 12.47
CA PHE A 18 6.35 -6.47 11.12
C PHE A 18 7.37 -5.33 11.14
N SER A 19 7.05 -4.22 11.80
CA SER A 19 7.89 -3.01 11.82
C SER A 19 9.20 -3.24 12.58
N GLN A 20 9.21 -4.08 13.62
CA GLN A 20 10.44 -4.49 14.28
C GLN A 20 11.33 -5.33 13.36
N ARG A 21 10.73 -6.30 12.65
CA ARG A 21 11.47 -7.23 11.78
C ARG A 21 12.09 -6.56 10.56
N TYR A 22 11.41 -5.55 10.00
CA TYR A 22 11.77 -4.90 8.75
C TYR A 22 12.17 -3.43 8.91
N ARG A 23 12.47 -2.99 10.13
CA ARG A 23 12.75 -1.57 10.45
C ARG A 23 13.73 -0.91 9.48
N GLN A 24 14.84 -1.58 9.18
CA GLN A 24 15.89 -1.02 8.31
C GLN A 24 15.42 -0.92 6.86
N GLN A 25 14.70 -1.93 6.38
CA GLN A 25 14.23 -1.98 5.00
C GLN A 25 13.08 -1.02 4.74
N LEU A 26 12.26 -0.73 5.76
CA LEU A 26 11.09 0.14 5.61
C LEU A 26 11.49 1.53 5.14
N ASP A 27 12.53 2.12 5.72
CA ASP A 27 13.00 3.46 5.34
C ASP A 27 13.54 3.53 3.90
N GLU A 28 13.83 2.38 3.28
CA GLU A 28 14.31 2.27 1.90
C GLU A 28 13.19 1.96 0.89
N VAL A 29 11.95 1.78 1.35
CA VAL A 29 10.83 1.45 0.47
C VAL A 29 10.40 2.68 -0.35
N LEU A 30 10.46 2.55 -1.68
CA LEU A 30 9.97 3.57 -2.64
C LEU A 30 8.59 3.26 -3.24
N THR A 31 8.18 1.99 -3.17
CA THR A 31 6.91 1.51 -3.71
C THR A 31 6.34 0.43 -2.80
N ILE A 32 5.06 0.57 -2.44
CA ILE A 32 4.27 -0.45 -1.77
C ILE A 32 3.14 -0.93 -2.68
N GLN A 33 2.83 -2.21 -2.60
CA GLN A 33 1.46 -2.66 -2.85
C GLN A 33 0.63 -2.29 -1.61
N VAL A 34 -0.50 -1.61 -1.79
CA VAL A 34 -1.43 -1.32 -0.69
C VAL A 34 -2.10 -2.64 -0.26
N PRO A 35 -2.04 -3.02 1.03
CA PRO A 35 -2.58 -4.28 1.51
C PRO A 35 -4.08 -4.44 1.23
N HIS A 36 -4.50 -5.63 0.79
CA HIS A 36 -5.90 -5.99 0.52
C HIS A 36 -6.65 -4.91 -0.29
N HIS A 37 -5.99 -4.39 -1.31
CA HIS A 37 -6.54 -3.36 -2.21
C HIS A 37 -6.95 -2.06 -1.49
N GLY A 38 -6.45 -1.84 -0.27
CA GLY A 38 -6.84 -0.73 0.60
C GLY A 38 -8.25 -0.85 1.18
N ALA A 39 -8.81 -2.07 1.30
CA ALA A 39 -10.10 -2.24 1.95
C ALA A 39 -10.05 -1.96 3.45
N ALA A 40 -11.19 -1.53 4.00
CA ALA A 40 -11.41 -1.35 5.43
C ALA A 40 -12.76 -2.00 5.80
N PRO A 41 -12.83 -3.34 5.93
CA PRO A 41 -14.08 -4.04 6.20
C PRO A 41 -14.64 -3.66 7.57
N LYS A 42 -15.97 -3.48 7.66
CA LYS A 42 -16.64 -3.25 8.95
C LYS A 42 -16.63 -4.56 9.76
N GLY A 43 -15.96 -4.56 10.92
CA GLY A 43 -15.89 -5.73 11.81
C GLY A 43 -14.93 -6.83 11.35
N GLY A 44 -14.11 -6.55 10.33
CA GLY A 44 -12.98 -7.40 9.94
C GLY A 44 -11.64 -6.77 10.33
N PRO A 45 -10.51 -7.40 9.95
CA PRO A 45 -9.19 -6.89 10.28
C PRO A 45 -8.89 -5.58 9.54
N ALA A 46 -8.10 -4.72 10.18
CA ALA A 46 -7.51 -3.54 9.58
C ALA A 46 -6.26 -3.93 8.76
N PHE A 47 -6.31 -3.68 7.45
CA PHE A 47 -5.20 -4.05 6.56
C PHE A 47 -4.14 -2.97 6.39
N PHE A 48 -4.53 -1.70 6.45
CA PHE A 48 -3.65 -0.58 6.15
C PHE A 48 -3.11 0.09 7.41
N HIS A 49 -1.80 0.37 7.43
CA HIS A 49 -1.13 1.15 8.47
C HIS A 49 -0.32 2.29 7.85
N SER A 50 -0.39 3.48 8.44
CA SER A 50 0.28 4.68 7.92
C SER A 50 1.81 4.58 7.93
N GLY A 51 2.37 3.75 8.80
CA GLY A 51 3.81 3.46 8.83
C GLY A 51 4.34 2.76 7.56
N LEU A 52 3.47 2.30 6.65
CA LEU A 52 3.86 1.86 5.31
C LEU A 52 4.24 3.01 4.38
N LEU A 53 4.09 4.26 4.82
CA LEU A 53 4.40 5.48 4.07
C LEU A 53 5.54 6.27 4.75
N PRO A 54 6.76 5.70 4.85
CA PRO A 54 7.86 6.31 5.59
C PRO A 54 8.40 7.59 4.96
N THR A 55 8.12 7.85 3.67
CA THR A 55 8.64 9.03 2.97
C THR A 55 7.62 9.60 1.98
N PRO A 56 7.49 10.94 1.87
CA PRO A 56 6.69 11.58 0.84
C PRO A 56 7.15 11.18 -0.58
N GLY A 57 6.21 11.12 -1.52
CA GLY A 57 6.46 10.73 -2.91
C GLY A 57 6.50 9.22 -3.15
N LEU A 58 6.38 8.39 -2.12
CA LEU A 58 6.30 6.93 -2.24
C LEU A 58 5.13 6.50 -3.12
N ASN A 59 5.34 5.52 -4.00
CA ASN A 59 4.28 4.95 -4.84
C ASN A 59 3.41 3.96 -4.05
N ALA A 60 2.14 4.27 -3.86
CA ALA A 60 1.15 3.40 -3.25
C ALA A 60 0.27 2.75 -4.33
N VAL A 61 0.60 1.51 -4.68
CA VAL A 61 -0.06 0.77 -5.75
C VAL A 61 -1.23 -0.04 -5.22
N VAL A 62 -2.45 0.31 -5.61
CA VAL A 62 -3.66 -0.45 -5.37
C VAL A 62 -3.94 -1.30 -6.61
N SER A 63 -3.77 -2.60 -6.50
CA SER A 63 -4.36 -3.53 -7.47
C SER A 63 -5.82 -3.72 -7.09
N ALA A 64 -6.79 -3.46 -7.97
CA ALA A 64 -8.21 -3.75 -7.70
C ALA A 64 -8.95 -3.94 -9.03
N GLY A 65 -9.91 -4.87 -9.05
CA GLY A 65 -10.64 -5.20 -10.28
C GLY A 65 -11.43 -4.01 -10.83
N ALA A 66 -11.40 -3.78 -12.14
CA ALA A 66 -12.12 -2.69 -12.79
C ALA A 66 -13.64 -2.82 -12.63
N THR A 67 -14.14 -4.05 -12.59
CA THR A 67 -15.58 -4.35 -12.41
C THR A 67 -15.96 -4.67 -10.96
N ASN A 68 -14.99 -4.72 -10.03
CA ASN A 68 -15.21 -5.02 -8.61
C ASN A 68 -14.45 -4.03 -7.70
N ALA A 69 -14.54 -2.74 -8.02
CA ALA A 69 -13.86 -1.67 -7.27
C ALA A 69 -14.66 -1.18 -6.04
N TYR A 70 -15.80 -1.81 -5.72
CA TYR A 70 -16.67 -1.30 -4.66
C TYR A 70 -15.94 -1.30 -3.31
N GLY A 71 -15.70 -0.10 -2.77
CA GLY A 71 -15.03 0.08 -1.49
C GLY A 71 -13.50 0.06 -1.53
N HIS A 72 -12.87 -0.01 -2.72
CA HIS A 72 -11.41 -0.11 -2.86
C HIS A 72 -10.79 1.05 -3.66
N PRO A 73 -9.69 1.64 -3.18
CA PRO A 73 -9.30 1.69 -1.77
C PRO A 73 -10.34 2.50 -0.96
N ALA A 74 -10.48 2.21 0.33
CA ALA A 74 -11.36 2.94 1.22
C ALA A 74 -10.99 4.44 1.24
N ALA A 75 -11.99 5.30 1.46
CA ALA A 75 -11.78 6.75 1.47
C ALA A 75 -10.75 7.19 2.53
N SER A 76 -10.74 6.55 3.70
CA SER A 76 -9.75 6.76 4.75
C SER A 76 -8.33 6.43 4.29
N VAL A 77 -8.13 5.28 3.61
CA VAL A 77 -6.81 4.87 3.09
C VAL A 77 -6.31 5.87 2.05
N ARG A 78 -7.15 6.31 1.10
CA ARG A 78 -6.79 7.37 0.13
C ARG A 78 -6.39 8.66 0.83
N HIS A 79 -7.16 9.07 1.82
CA HIS A 79 -6.88 10.27 2.59
C HIS A 79 -5.54 10.16 3.31
N THR A 80 -5.25 9.04 3.99
CA THR A 80 -3.98 8.83 4.67
C THR A 80 -2.80 8.85 3.69
N ILE A 81 -2.92 8.20 2.53
CA ILE A 81 -1.87 8.23 1.49
C ILE A 81 -1.62 9.66 1.02
N ASN A 82 -2.67 10.41 0.72
CA ASN A 82 -2.56 11.79 0.26
C ASN A 82 -1.96 12.72 1.34
N MET A 83 -2.35 12.55 2.60
CA MET A 83 -1.82 13.36 3.71
C MET A 83 -0.35 13.08 4.01
N ALA A 84 0.12 11.86 3.74
CA ALA A 84 1.53 11.49 3.83
C ALA A 84 2.36 11.92 2.59
N GLY A 85 1.72 12.51 1.58
CA GLY A 85 2.35 12.90 0.32
C GLY A 85 2.68 11.74 -0.61
N GLY A 86 2.04 10.57 -0.44
CA GLY A 86 2.21 9.41 -1.31
C GLY A 86 1.51 9.58 -2.66
N LEU A 87 1.98 8.84 -3.66
CA LEU A 87 1.42 8.80 -5.01
C LEU A 87 0.53 7.56 -5.16
N LEU A 88 -0.79 7.76 -5.25
CA LEU A 88 -1.74 6.66 -5.38
C LEU A 88 -1.86 6.21 -6.84
N HIS A 89 -1.57 4.93 -7.10
CA HIS A 89 -1.72 4.29 -8.40
C HIS A 89 -2.78 3.20 -8.34
N LEU A 90 -3.78 3.24 -9.22
CA LEU A 90 -4.79 2.19 -9.34
C LEU A 90 -4.48 1.34 -10.58
N VAL A 91 -4.21 0.06 -10.37
CA VAL A 91 -3.99 -0.92 -11.44
C VAL A 91 -5.09 -1.96 -11.45
N ASN A 92 -5.55 -2.33 -12.65
CA ASN A 92 -6.65 -3.26 -12.87
C ASN A 92 -6.37 -4.13 -14.11
N GLU A 93 -7.31 -5.01 -14.44
CA GLU A 93 -7.24 -5.97 -15.55
C GLU A 93 -7.46 -5.37 -16.94
N LEU A 94 -7.77 -4.06 -17.04
CA LEU A 94 -7.94 -3.41 -18.34
C LEU A 94 -6.58 -3.30 -19.03
N LYS A 95 -6.54 -3.56 -20.34
CA LYS A 95 -5.33 -3.52 -21.19
C LYS A 95 -4.77 -2.10 -21.44
N GLN A 96 -4.88 -1.21 -20.47
CA GLN A 96 -4.21 0.09 -20.49
C GLN A 96 -2.80 -0.06 -19.90
N PRO A 97 -1.85 0.84 -20.24
CA PRO A 97 -0.60 0.90 -19.50
C PRO A 97 -0.93 1.08 -18.01
N GLY A 98 -0.59 0.09 -17.20
CA GLY A 98 -0.80 0.13 -15.75
C GLY A 98 0.25 1.00 -15.07
N PHE A 99 0.67 0.58 -13.89
CA PHE A 99 1.83 1.14 -13.22
C PHE A 99 3.10 0.45 -13.74
N GLU A 100 4.03 1.23 -14.26
CA GLU A 100 5.38 0.81 -14.62
C GLU A 100 6.36 1.73 -13.89
N GLU A 101 7.42 1.14 -13.36
CA GLU A 101 8.54 1.93 -12.83
C GLU A 101 9.87 1.31 -13.26
N ARG A 102 10.89 2.16 -13.31
CA ARG A 102 12.27 1.76 -13.55
C ARG A 102 13.06 2.02 -12.28
N ILE A 103 13.70 0.98 -11.77
CA ILE A 103 14.60 1.04 -10.62
C ILE A 103 16.02 0.87 -11.14
N GLU A 104 16.89 1.80 -10.80
CA GLU A 104 18.31 1.75 -11.11
C GLU A 104 19.08 1.43 -9.85
N PHE A 105 19.92 0.39 -9.91
CA PHE A 105 20.79 -0.01 -8.82
C PHE A 105 22.20 0.48 -9.13
N TRP A 106 22.72 1.34 -8.26
CA TRP A 106 24.10 1.84 -8.34
C TRP A 106 24.91 1.10 -7.26
N PHE A 107 25.91 0.33 -7.70
CA PHE A 107 26.80 -0.46 -6.84
C PHE A 107 28.20 0.14 -6.81
#